data_AF-A0A9P6S051-F1
#
_entry.id   AF-A0A9P6S051-F1
#
_cell.length_a   1.000
_cell.length_b   1.000
_cell.length_c   1.000
_cell.angle_alpha   90.00
_cell.angle_beta   90.00
_cell.angle_gamma   90.00
#
_symmetry.space_group_name_H-M   'P 1'
#
loop_
_entity.id
_entity.type
_entity.pdbx_description
1 polymer ?
#
loop_
_entity_poly.entity_id
_entity_poly.type
_entity_poly.pdbx_seq_one_letter_code
_entity_poly.pdbx_strand_id
1 'polypeptide(L)' 'RKVEGRKADAKVDPALDHQFAAGRLYACLSSRPGQSGRADGYILEGQELAFYIRKLKK' A
#
# COMPACT_ATOMS: atom_id res chain seq x y z
N ARG A 1 -9.58 24.13 -10.95
CA ARG A 1 -8.12 24.38 -11.04
C ARG A 1 -7.26 23.42 -10.22
N LYS A 2 -7.38 23.30 -8.88
CA LYS A 2 -6.48 22.43 -8.08
C LYS A 2 -6.55 20.93 -8.42
N VAL A 3 -7.76 20.37 -8.60
CA VAL A 3 -7.95 18.95 -8.96
C VAL A 3 -7.47 18.66 -10.38
N GLU A 4 -7.74 19.59 -11.30
CA GLU A 4 -7.42 19.48 -12.71
C GLU A 4 -5.92 19.43 -12.96
N GLY A 5 -5.13 20.23 -12.23
CA GLY A 5 -3.67 20.17 -12.29
C GLY A 5 -3.05 18.89 -11.70
N ARG A 6 -3.79 18.14 -10.87
CA ARG A 6 -3.31 16.88 -10.24
C ARG A 6 -3.70 15.63 -11.01
N LYS A 7 -4.60 15.74 -12.00
CA LYS A 7 -5.11 14.59 -12.76
C LYS A 7 -4.01 13.84 -13.51
N ALA A 8 -2.96 14.54 -13.95
CA ALA A 8 -1.85 13.91 -14.68
C ALA A 8 -1.11 12.85 -13.84
N ASP A 9 -0.90 13.14 -12.55
CA ASP A 9 -0.13 12.28 -11.64
C ASP A 9 -1.03 11.41 -10.74
N ALA A 10 -2.34 11.44 -10.95
CA ALA A 10 -3.31 10.73 -10.12
C ALA A 10 -3.46 9.23 -10.47
N LYS A 11 -2.61 8.70 -11.36
CA LYS A 11 -2.70 7.30 -11.80
C LYS A 11 -2.12 6.38 -10.71
N VAL A 12 -2.97 5.51 -10.19
CA VAL A 12 -2.61 4.49 -9.19
C VAL A 12 -2.23 3.19 -9.90
N ASP A 13 -1.39 2.36 -9.25
CA ASP A 13 -1.02 1.04 -9.75
C ASP A 13 -2.26 0.11 -9.75
N PRO A 14 -2.55 -0.61 -10.87
CA PRO A 14 -3.67 -1.55 -10.93
C PRO A 14 -3.68 -2.61 -9.81
N ALA A 15 -2.52 -3.02 -9.29
CA ALA A 15 -2.43 -3.97 -8.19
C ALA A 15 -2.94 -3.40 -6.86
N LEU A 16 -2.88 -2.08 -6.69
CA LEU A 16 -3.47 -1.37 -5.56
C LEU A 16 -4.96 -1.12 -5.77
N ASP A 17 -5.42 -0.83 -6.99
CA ASP A 17 -6.84 -0.61 -7.30
C ASP A 17 -7.71 -1.80 -6.88
N HIS A 18 -7.24 -3.02 -7.11
CA HIS A 18 -7.93 -4.23 -6.66
C HIS A 18 -8.04 -4.32 -5.12
N GLN A 19 -7.03 -3.84 -4.39
CA GLN A 19 -7.04 -3.82 -2.92
C GLN A 19 -7.98 -2.73 -2.38
N PHE A 20 -8.02 -1.57 -3.05
CA PHE A 20 -8.99 -0.52 -2.73
C PHE A 20 -10.43 -0.98 -2.93
N ALA A 21 -10.72 -1.72 -4.02
CA ALA A 21 -12.03 -2.33 -4.24
C ALA A 21 -12.42 -3.33 -3.14
N ALA A 22 -11.44 -4.07 -2.60
CA ALA A 22 -11.66 -5.01 -1.50
C ALA A 22 -11.77 -4.33 -0.11
N GLY A 23 -11.47 -3.04 0.00
CA GLY A 23 -11.44 -2.31 1.27
C GLY A 23 -10.34 -2.77 2.24
N ARG A 24 -9.33 -3.50 1.78
CA ARG A 24 -8.23 -4.04 2.58
C ARG A 24 -6.91 -3.85 1.86
N LEU A 25 -5.97 -3.18 2.50
CA LEU A 25 -4.63 -2.88 1.96
C LEU A 25 -3.57 -3.72 2.65
N TYR A 26 -2.58 -4.18 1.89
CA TYR A 26 -1.38 -4.77 2.45
C TYR A 26 -0.39 -3.68 2.87
N ALA A 27 0.12 -3.78 4.10
CA ALA A 27 1.05 -2.83 4.67
C ALA A 27 2.15 -3.55 5.46
N CYS A 28 3.33 -2.95 5.53
CA CYS A 28 4.44 -3.38 6.35
C CYS A 28 4.52 -2.53 7.62
N LEU A 29 4.63 -3.18 8.78
CA LEU A 29 4.90 -2.48 10.04
C LEU A 29 6.37 -2.05 10.07
N SER A 30 6.60 -0.74 10.10
CA SER A 30 7.96 -0.16 10.20
C SER A 30 8.36 0.13 11.65
N SER A 31 7.37 0.24 12.53
CA SER A 31 7.58 0.45 13.97
C SER A 31 7.93 -0.84 14.72
N ARG A 32 8.40 -0.69 15.97
CA ARG A 32 8.65 -1.80 16.91
C ARG A 32 7.65 -1.68 18.07
N PRO A 33 6.44 -2.26 17.96
CA PRO A 33 5.35 -2.02 18.91
C PRO A 33 5.69 -2.33 20.36
N GLY A 34 6.54 -3.33 20.62
CA GLY A 34 6.96 -3.68 21.98
C GLY A 34 7.84 -2.62 22.67
N GLN A 35 8.41 -1.68 21.92
CA GLN A 35 9.21 -0.58 22.46
C GLN A 35 8.46 0.76 22.37
N SER A 36 7.77 1.01 21.25
CA SER A 36 7.10 2.29 20.99
C SER A 36 5.63 2.34 21.42
N GLY A 37 4.99 1.18 21.68
CA GLY A 37 3.55 1.08 21.91
C GLY A 37 2.68 1.43 20.70
N ARG A 38 3.29 1.54 19.50
CA ARG A 38 2.61 1.93 18.26
C ARG A 38 2.87 0.93 17.16
N ALA A 39 1.88 0.75 16.29
CA ALA A 39 1.91 -0.13 15.12
C ALA A 39 1.83 0.69 13.83
N ASP A 40 2.75 1.64 13.68
CA ASP A 40 2.90 2.46 12.48
C ASP A 40 3.62 1.68 11.37
N GLY A 41 3.29 2.01 10.12
CA GLY A 41 3.76 1.29 8.94
C GLY A 41 3.54 2.06 7.63
N TYR A 42 3.83 1.42 6.51
CA TYR A 42 3.64 1.95 5.16
C TYR A 42 2.95 0.92 4.25
N ILE A 43 2.27 1.40 3.20
CA ILE A 43 1.56 0.56 2.22
C ILE A 43 2.57 -0.10 1.28
N LEU A 44 2.35 -1.37 0.95
CA LEU A 44 3.20 -2.09 0.01
C LEU A 44 2.90 -1.67 -1.43
N GLU A 45 3.94 -1.29 -2.17
CA GLU A 45 3.84 -0.85 -3.56
C GLU A 45 4.81 -1.63 -4.48
N GLY A 46 4.52 -1.61 -5.80
CA GLY A 46 5.43 -2.10 -6.84
C GLY A 46 6.01 -3.51 -6.62
N GLN A 47 7.34 -3.61 -6.65
CA GLN A 47 8.05 -4.90 -6.55
C GLN A 47 7.89 -5.55 -5.17
N GLU A 48 7.83 -4.77 -4.10
CA GLU A 48 7.66 -5.28 -2.74
C GLU A 48 6.28 -5.93 -2.59
N LEU A 49 5.23 -5.26 -3.10
CA LEU A 49 3.89 -5.82 -3.15
C LEU A 49 3.85 -7.13 -3.94
N ALA A 50 4.47 -7.16 -5.13
CA ALA A 50 4.51 -8.35 -5.96
C ALA A 50 5.23 -9.53 -5.27
N PHE A 51 6.31 -9.27 -4.53
CA PHE A 51 7.03 -10.28 -3.76
C PHE A 51 6.16 -10.90 -2.67
N TYR A 52 5.51 -10.08 -1.86
CA TYR A 52 4.67 -10.57 -0.76
C TYR A 52 3.39 -11.26 -1.26
N ILE A 53 2.75 -10.76 -2.32
CA ILE A 53 1.60 -11.46 -2.93
C ILE A 53 1.98 -12.87 -3.40
N ARG A 54 3.16 -13.03 -4.02
CA ARG A 54 3.64 -14.37 -4.44
C ARG A 54 3.88 -15.29 -3.26
N LYS A 55 4.38 -14.77 -2.13
CA LYS A 55 4.56 -15.54 -0.90
C LYS A 55 3.25 -15.92 -0.22
N LEU A 56 2.25 -15.03 -0.21
CA LEU A 56 0.95 -15.27 0.44
C LEU A 56 0.04 -16.21 -0.35
N LYS A 57 0.20 -16.27 -1.68
CA LYS A 57 -0.56 -17.19 -2.54
C LYS A 57 -0.01 -18.62 -2.53
N LYS A 58 1.17 -18.84 -1.94
CA LYS A 58 1.84 -20.14 -1.86
C LYS A 58 1.55 -20.77 -0.51
#